data_AF-A0A0Q1G637-F1
#
_entry.id   AF-A0A0Q1G637-F1
#
_cell.length_a   1.000
_cell.length_b   1.000
_cell.length_c   1.000
_cell.angle_alpha   90.00
_cell.angle_beta   90.00
_cell.angle_gamma   90.00
#
_symmetry.space_group_name_H-M   'P 1'
#
loop_
_entity.id
_entity.type
_entity.pdbx_description
1 polymer ?
#
loop_
_entity_poly.entity_id
_entity_poly.type
_entity_poly.pdbx_seq_one_letter_code
_entity_poly.pdbx_strand_id
1 'polypeptide(L)'
;MIDIFKRGFDPHNETAQTIFERSKITDEERQIAKTLNYGTIYGGGANMVMSQLPNLTEKDAQEFLNRFYRSYPGLKSWQQKVTHGAPTLTEGEGGATRSPDRPSDG
;
A
#
# COMPACT_ATOMS: atom_id res chain seq x y z
N MET A 1 2.21 11.70 -6.30
CA MET A 1 2.88 10.58 -6.99
C MET A 1 2.70 10.65 -8.51
N ILE A 2 1.47 10.68 -9.05
CA ILE A 2 1.24 10.83 -10.51
C ILE A 2 1.96 12.05 -11.10
N ASP A 3 1.93 13.19 -10.40
CA ASP A 3 2.61 14.40 -10.89
C ASP A 3 4.14 14.30 -10.90
N ILE A 4 4.72 13.46 -10.04
CA ILE A 4 6.17 13.21 -10.02
C ILE A 4 6.57 12.44 -11.29
N PHE A 5 5.78 11.41 -11.65
CA PHE A 5 5.95 10.68 -12.90
C PHE A 5 5.77 11.58 -14.13
N LYS A 6 4.75 12.46 -14.13
CA LYS A 6 4.51 13.41 -15.23
C LYS A 6 5.64 14.42 -15.44
N ARG A 7 6.37 14.76 -14.38
CA ARG A 7 7.51 15.69 -14.41
C ARG A 7 8.84 14.99 -14.69
N GLY A 8 8.86 13.67 -14.86
CA GLY A 8 10.06 12.88 -15.11
C GLY A 8 10.99 12.74 -13.91
N PHE A 9 10.52 13.05 -12.70
CA PHE A 9 11.31 12.92 -11.48
C PHE A 9 11.27 11.50 -10.95
N ASP A 10 12.31 11.12 -10.20
CA ASP A 10 12.36 9.82 -9.53
C ASP A 10 11.48 9.84 -8.27
N PRO A 11 10.34 9.12 -8.27
CA PRO A 11 9.42 9.11 -7.13
C PRO A 11 10.04 8.53 -5.86
N HIS A 12 11.05 7.68 -5.97
CA HIS A 12 11.73 7.12 -4.81
C HIS A 12 12.62 8.16 -4.15
N ASN A 13 13.30 8.97 -4.96
CA ASN A 13 14.15 10.05 -4.48
C ASN A 13 13.29 11.14 -3.82
N GLU A 14 12.21 11.57 -4.47
CA GLU A 14 11.26 12.55 -3.91
C GLU A 14 10.60 12.05 -2.60
N THR A 15 10.17 10.79 -2.56
CA THR A 15 9.65 10.18 -1.32
C THR A 15 10.73 10.15 -0.24
N ALA A 16 11.98 9.81 -0.57
CA ALA A 16 13.05 9.78 0.39
C ALA A 16 13.39 11.17 0.95
N GLN A 17 13.48 12.19 0.09
CA GLN A 17 13.64 13.60 0.49
C GLN A 17 12.55 14.04 1.45
N THR A 18 11.32 13.63 1.17
CA THR A 18 10.16 13.93 2.02
C THR A 18 10.27 13.29 3.40
N ILE A 19 10.52 11.97 3.47
CA ILE A 19 10.46 11.24 4.74
C ILE A 19 11.68 11.50 5.63
N PHE A 20 12.85 11.73 5.02
CA PHE A 20 14.11 12.02 5.71
C PHE A 20 14.35 13.53 5.90
N GLU A 21 13.53 14.39 5.29
CA GLU A 21 13.61 15.86 5.37
C GLU A 21 14.99 16.42 4.96
N ARG A 22 15.58 15.83 3.92
CA ARG A 22 16.91 16.19 3.41
C ARG A 22 16.87 16.31 1.90
N SER A 23 17.76 17.11 1.32
CA SER A 23 17.89 17.27 -0.14
C SER A 23 18.86 16.26 -0.75
N LYS A 24 19.91 15.88 -0.02
CA LYS A 24 20.85 14.84 -0.41
C LYS A 24 20.46 13.53 0.22
N ILE A 25 20.29 12.51 -0.62
CA ILE A 25 19.77 11.22 -0.23
C ILE A 25 20.76 10.14 -0.62
N THR A 26 20.94 9.15 0.25
CA THR A 26 21.75 7.97 -0.06
C THR A 26 20.96 6.96 -0.88
N ASP A 27 21.67 6.05 -1.55
CA ASP A 27 21.04 4.93 -2.26
C ASP A 27 20.23 4.03 -1.31
N GLU A 28 20.67 3.90 -0.06
CA GLU A 28 19.97 3.16 0.99
C GLU A 28 18.65 3.84 1.38
N GLU A 29 18.67 5.16 1.63
CA GLU A 29 17.48 5.96 1.92
C GLU A 29 16.49 5.92 0.74
N ARG A 30 16.98 5.91 -0.50
CA ARG A 30 16.18 5.71 -1.70
C ARG A 30 15.54 4.32 -1.77
N GLN A 31 16.26 3.26 -1.39
CA GLN A 31 15.71 1.89 -1.31
C GLN A 31 14.66 1.76 -0.21
N ILE A 32 14.87 2.41 0.94
CA ILE A 32 13.88 2.46 2.01
C ILE A 32 12.59 3.12 1.51
N ALA A 33 12.69 4.28 0.85
CA ALA A 33 11.54 4.95 0.26
C ALA A 33 10.82 4.09 -0.80
N LYS A 34 11.57 3.27 -1.55
CA LYS A 34 10.99 2.25 -2.43
C LYS A 34 10.18 1.22 -1.65
N THR A 35 10.77 0.61 -0.63
CA THR A 35 10.06 -0.37 0.21
C THR A 35 8.83 0.23 0.87
N LEU A 36 8.90 1.48 1.34
CA LEU A 36 7.76 2.18 1.92
C LEU A 36 6.66 2.45 0.90
N ASN A 37 7.00 2.91 -0.32
CA ASN A 37 6.02 3.09 -1.39
C ASN A 37 5.25 1.79 -1.70
N TYR A 38 5.93 0.64 -1.76
CA TYR A 38 5.26 -0.65 -1.98
C TYR A 38 4.52 -1.14 -0.73
N GLY A 39 5.13 -1.06 0.44
CA GLY A 39 4.59 -1.59 1.68
C GLY A 39 3.36 -0.83 2.18
N THR A 40 3.33 0.50 2.02
CA THR A 40 2.15 1.32 2.38
C THR A 40 0.97 1.09 1.44
N ILE A 41 1.19 0.83 0.14
CA ILE A 41 0.14 0.42 -0.80
C ILE A 41 -0.57 -0.86 -0.29
N TYR A 42 0.14 -1.76 0.39
CA TYR A 42 -0.40 -3.02 0.91
C TYR A 42 -0.75 -3.01 2.41
N GLY A 43 -0.84 -1.85 3.07
CA GLY A 43 -1.26 -1.77 4.47
C GLY A 43 -0.14 -1.91 5.50
N GLY A 44 1.12 -1.77 5.10
CA GLY A 44 2.27 -1.72 6.00
C GLY A 44 2.22 -0.48 6.92
N GLY A 45 2.23 -0.72 8.23
CA GLY A 45 2.25 0.30 9.29
C GLY A 45 3.63 0.51 9.90
N ALA A 46 3.69 1.13 11.10
CA ALA A 46 4.95 1.51 11.76
C ALA A 46 5.90 0.32 11.97
N ASN A 47 5.37 -0.88 12.24
CA ASN A 47 6.16 -2.11 12.37
C ASN A 47 6.96 -2.46 11.12
N MET A 48 6.40 -2.21 9.93
CA MET A 48 7.12 -2.43 8.68
C MET A 48 8.24 -1.39 8.50
N VAL A 49 8.00 -0.14 8.89
CA VAL A 49 9.05 0.90 8.87
C VAL A 49 10.20 0.50 9.78
N MET A 50 9.90 0.06 11.01
CA MET A 50 10.90 -0.40 11.96
C MET A 50 11.66 -1.64 11.49
N SER A 51 11.04 -2.52 10.69
CA SER A 51 11.77 -3.68 10.12
C SER A 51 12.80 -3.27 9.05
N GLN A 52 12.56 -2.16 8.35
CA GLN A 52 13.52 -1.58 7.40
C GLN A 52 14.54 -0.67 8.08
N LEU A 53 14.15 -0.08 9.20
CA LEU A 53 14.92 0.89 9.96
C LEU A 53 14.95 0.46 11.44
N PRO A 54 15.73 -0.58 11.80
CA PRO A 54 15.68 -1.20 13.13
C PRO A 54 16.14 -0.28 14.27
N ASN A 55 16.78 0.84 13.93
CA ASN A 55 17.23 1.83 14.90
C ASN A 55 16.20 2.92 15.20
N LEU A 56 15.05 2.93 14.50
CA LEU A 56 13.98 3.88 14.78
C LEU A 56 13.13 3.44 15.97
N THR A 57 12.69 4.42 16.75
CA THR A 57 11.62 4.19 17.71
C THR A 57 10.28 4.05 16.99
N GLU A 58 9.29 3.42 17.64
CA GLU A 58 7.92 3.34 17.11
C GLU A 58 7.35 4.74 16.78
N LYS A 59 7.69 5.73 17.62
CA LYS A 59 7.30 7.13 17.41
C LYS A 59 7.90 7.70 16.13
N ASP A 60 9.19 7.47 15.88
CA ASP A 60 9.85 7.95 14.66
C ASP A 60 9.30 7.26 13.41
N ALA A 61 9.06 5.95 13.50
CA ALA A 61 8.44 5.16 12.44
C ALA A 61 7.03 5.68 12.10
N GLN A 62 6.24 6.03 13.11
CA GLN A 62 4.92 6.64 12.92
C GLN A 62 5.03 8.00 12.25
N GLU A 63 6.01 8.82 12.62
CA GLU A 63 6.20 10.14 12.01
C GLU A 63 6.64 10.03 10.55
N PHE A 64 7.47 9.06 10.21
CA PHE A 64 7.85 8.76 8.82
C PHE A 64 6.61 8.43 7.96
N LEU A 65 5.71 7.59 8.49
CA LEU A 65 4.45 7.28 7.81
C LEU A 65 3.54 8.50 7.70
N ASN A 66 3.46 9.31 8.75
CA ASN A 66 2.66 10.54 8.73
C ASN A 66 3.14 11.49 7.63
N ARG A 67 4.45 11.73 7.52
CA ARG A 67 5.05 12.54 6.46
C ARG A 67 4.75 11.98 5.08
N PHE A 68 4.89 10.67 4.93
CA PHE A 68 4.56 9.98 3.69
C PHE A 68 3.09 10.21 3.26
N TYR A 69 2.13 9.97 4.14
CA TYR A 69 0.71 10.16 3.83
C TYR A 69 0.34 11.63 3.59
N ARG A 70 1.01 12.58 4.27
CA ARG A 70 0.83 14.02 4.01
C ARG A 70 1.26 14.41 2.59
N SER A 71 2.33 13.80 2.06
CA SER A 71 2.79 14.04 0.69
C SER A 71 1.96 13.31 -0.37
N TYR A 72 1.18 12.30 0.03
CA TYR A 72 0.30 11.53 -0.84
C TYR A 72 -1.13 11.45 -0.30
N PRO A 73 -1.86 12.58 -0.20
CA PRO A 73 -3.19 12.61 0.40
C PRO A 73 -4.20 11.70 -0.31
N GLY A 74 -4.07 11.55 -1.65
CA GLY A 74 -4.91 10.64 -2.43
C GLY A 74 -4.67 9.14 -2.15
N LEU A 75 -3.50 8.78 -1.62
CA LEU A 75 -3.17 7.39 -1.31
C LEU A 75 -3.97 6.90 -0.09
N LYS A 76 -4.11 7.74 0.94
CA LYS A 76 -4.89 7.40 2.14
C LYS A 76 -6.36 7.12 1.78
N SER A 77 -6.96 7.97 0.94
CA SER A 77 -8.34 7.77 0.47
C SER A 77 -8.50 6.53 -0.42
N TRP A 78 -7.52 6.24 -1.27
CA TRP A 78 -7.53 5.01 -2.07
C TRP A 78 -7.40 3.76 -1.19
N GLN A 79 -6.49 3.78 -0.23
CA GLN A 79 -6.25 2.65 0.69
C GLN A 79 -7.48 2.35 1.56
N GLN A 80 -8.17 3.39 2.07
CA GLN A 80 -9.45 3.20 2.76
C GLN A 80 -10.50 2.54 1.86
N LYS A 81 -10.60 2.95 0.59
CA LYS A 81 -11.52 2.33 -0.38
C LYS A 81 -11.17 0.88 -0.69
N VAL A 82 -9.88 0.54 -0.80
CA VAL A 82 -9.43 -0.84 -1.09
C VAL A 82 -9.58 -1.74 0.13
N THR A 83 -9.26 -1.28 1.33
CA THR A 83 -9.39 -2.07 2.57
C THR A 83 -10.86 -2.26 2.97
N HIS A 84 -11.74 -1.28 2.73
CA HIS A 84 -13.18 -1.38 3.10
C HIS A 84 -14.07 -1.83 1.93
N GLY A 85 -13.55 -1.81 0.69
CA GLY A 85 -14.20 -2.30 -0.52
C GLY A 85 -13.66 -3.65 -1.00
N ALA A 86 -12.73 -4.28 -0.28
CA ALA A 86 -12.45 -5.68 -0.46
C ALA A 86 -13.75 -6.43 -0.15
N PRO A 87 -14.42 -7.07 -1.12
CA PRO A 87 -15.51 -7.95 -0.77
C PRO A 87 -14.89 -8.96 0.18
N THR A 88 -15.40 -9.04 1.40
CA THR A 88 -15.30 -10.26 2.18
C THR A 88 -15.65 -11.36 1.19
N LEU A 89 -14.69 -12.23 0.86
CA LEU A 89 -14.99 -13.44 0.13
C LEU A 89 -15.92 -14.22 1.06
N THR A 90 -17.21 -13.89 1.03
CA THR A 90 -18.26 -14.74 1.53
C THR A 90 -18.12 -16.00 0.72
N GLU A 91 -17.76 -17.08 1.41
CA GLU A 91 -17.70 -18.43 0.88
C GLU A 91 -18.85 -18.64 -0.10
N GLY A 92 -18.48 -19.17 -1.27
CA GLY A 92 -19.30 -19.18 -2.45
C GLY A 92 -20.75 -19.53 -2.16
N GLU A 93 -21.63 -18.72 -2.75
CA GLU A 93 -22.98 -19.19 -3.02
C GLU A 93 -22.83 -20.47 -3.84
N GLY A 94 -23.08 -21.60 -3.18
CA GLY A 94 -23.26 -22.89 -3.80
C GLY A 94 -24.44 -22.80 -4.75
N GLY A 95 -24.17 -22.35 -5.98
CA GLY A 95 -25.07 -22.46 -7.10
C GLY A 95 -25.41 -23.93 -7.29
N ALA A 96 -26.56 -24.34 -6.78
CA ALA A 96 -27.17 -25.61 -7.09
C ALA A 96 -27.44 -25.63 -8.60
N THR A 97 -26.54 -26.26 -9.34
CA THR A 97 -26.75 -26.57 -10.75
C THR A 97 -27.84 -27.64 -10.81
N ARG A 98 -29.06 -27.21 -11.14
CA ARG A 98 -30.10 -28.15 -11.61
C ARG A 98 -29.65 -28.66 -12.98
N SER A 99 -29.22 -29.93 -13.04
CA SER A 99 -29.23 -30.68 -14.28
C SER A 99 -30.66 -31.08 -14.65
N PRO A 100 -31.09 -30.97 -15.91
CA PRO A 100 -32.35 -31.51 -16.39
C PRO A 100 -32.14 -32.90 -16.99
N ASP A 101 -32.80 -33.93 -16.45
CA ASP A 101 -33.05 -35.21 -17.16
C ASP A 101 -34.29 -35.85 -16.52
N ARG A 102 -35.48 -35.66 -17.12
CA ARG A 102 -36.16 -36.51 -18.11
C ARG A 102 -37.04 -37.60 -17.42
N PRO A 103 -38.34 -37.67 -17.74
CA PRO A 103 -39.26 -38.59 -17.07
C PRO A 103 -39.12 -40.01 -17.60
N SER A 104 -39.22 -40.99 -16.71
CA SER A 104 -39.42 -42.40 -17.03
C SER A 104 -40.87 -42.76 -16.78
N ASP A 105 -41.70 -42.66 -17.82
CA ASP A 105 -42.92 -43.47 -17.92
C ASP A 105 -42.51 -44.85 -18.45
N GLY A 106 -42.94 -45.91 -17.75
CA GLY A 106 -42.71 -47.31 -18.12
C GLY A 106 -42.97 -48.25 -16.95
#